data_AF-A0A5M8ERY6-F1
#
_entry.id   AF-A0A5M8ERY6-F1
#
_cell.length_a   1.000
_cell.length_b   1.000
_cell.length_c   1.000
_cell.angle_alpha   90.00
_cell.angle_beta   90.00
_cell.angle_gamma   90.00
#
_symmetry.space_group_name_H-M   'P 1'
#
loop_
_entity.id
_entity.type
_entity.pdbx_description
1 polymer ?
#
loop_
_entity_poly.entity_id
_entity_poly.type
_entity_poly.pdbx_seq_one_letter_code
_entity_poly.pdbx_strand_id
1 'polypeptide(L)'
;MGRFLPHPDDVAALLIQRPAPPLPRQRLHTIGLSGIACNCPRAWRQGTAIEFRIPSLGASARYPGYVAWCRKAGSGYRVGVAFTDEHALFGARMGEQVCQIERYCRLHVDTEPTPQQVEALAREWVSRHAGEFSHEALVQPALD
;
A
#
# COMPACT_ATOMS: atom_id res chain seq x y z
N MET A 1 -4.24 -13.96 -8.34
CA MET A 1 -3.21 -12.96 -7.94
C MET A 1 -3.43 -12.64 -6.48
N GLY A 2 -2.39 -12.33 -5.71
CA GLY A 2 -2.53 -11.97 -4.30
C GLY A 2 -3.35 -10.68 -4.11
N ARG A 3 -3.78 -10.40 -2.87
CA ARG A 3 -4.57 -9.21 -2.55
C ARG A 3 -3.70 -7.95 -2.57
N PHE A 4 -4.23 -6.88 -3.13
CA PHE A 4 -3.61 -5.55 -3.09
C PHE A 4 -4.36 -4.67 -2.08
N LEU A 5 -3.67 -4.23 -1.02
CA LEU A 5 -4.23 -3.31 -0.04
C LEU A 5 -4.47 -1.94 -0.69
N PRO A 6 -5.65 -1.32 -0.51
CA PRO A 6 -5.92 0.00 -1.05
C PRO A 6 -5.21 1.08 -0.22
N HIS A 7 -4.34 1.86 -0.87
CA HIS A 7 -3.80 3.08 -0.28
C HIS A 7 -4.88 4.16 -0.22
N PRO A 8 -5.02 4.91 0.89
CA PRO A 8 -5.98 5.99 0.99
C PRO A 8 -5.75 7.09 -0.06
N ASP A 9 -6.81 7.56 -0.69
CA ASP A 9 -6.74 8.58 -1.75
C ASP A 9 -6.34 9.97 -1.20
N ASP A 10 -6.54 10.20 0.09
CA ASP A 10 -6.18 11.41 0.83
C ASP A 10 -4.78 11.37 1.45
N VAL A 11 -4.01 10.30 1.18
CA VAL A 11 -2.60 10.16 1.58
C VAL A 11 -1.73 10.12 0.33
N ALA A 12 -0.61 10.85 0.36
CA ALA A 12 0.29 10.93 -0.79
C ALA A 12 1.06 9.62 -0.98
N ALA A 13 0.84 8.96 -2.12
CA ALA A 13 1.65 7.85 -2.61
C ALA A 13 2.54 8.31 -3.76
N LEU A 14 3.86 8.11 -3.62
CA LEU A 14 4.81 8.41 -4.68
C LEU A 14 5.39 7.12 -5.27
N LEU A 15 5.42 7.06 -6.59
CA LEU A 15 6.08 5.99 -7.35
C LEU A 15 7.31 6.57 -8.04
N ILE A 16 8.49 6.13 -7.62
CA ILE A 16 9.77 6.58 -8.18
C ILE A 16 10.39 5.44 -8.96
N GLN A 17 10.71 5.65 -10.24
CA GLN A 17 11.33 4.60 -11.05
C GLN A 17 12.74 4.31 -10.52
N ARG A 18 13.08 3.04 -10.36
CA ARG A 18 14.42 2.59 -9.99
C ARG A 18 15.24 2.22 -11.23
N PRO A 19 16.57 2.38 -11.20
CA PRO A 19 17.46 1.92 -12.26
C PRO A 19 17.69 0.40 -12.13
N ALA A 20 16.63 -0.39 -12.29
CA ALA A 20 16.67 -1.85 -12.23
C ALA A 20 15.94 -2.46 -13.44
N PRO A 21 16.33 -3.67 -13.89
CA PRO A 21 15.66 -4.33 -15.00
C PRO A 21 14.16 -4.51 -14.76
N PRO A 22 13.32 -4.37 -15.79
CA PRO A 22 11.91 -4.65 -15.66
C PRO A 22 11.68 -6.14 -15.39
N LEU A 23 10.65 -6.45 -14.60
CA LEU A 23 10.26 -7.83 -14.33
C LEU A 23 9.32 -8.34 -15.45
N PRO A 24 9.62 -9.49 -16.09
CA PRO A 24 8.75 -10.08 -17.09
C PRO A 24 7.37 -10.44 -16.53
N ARG A 25 6.33 -10.33 -17.35
CA ARG A 25 4.93 -10.62 -16.97
C ARG A 25 4.77 -12.02 -16.38
N GLN A 26 5.42 -13.03 -16.98
CA GLN A 26 5.37 -14.41 -16.49
C GLN A 26 5.83 -14.50 -15.03
N ARG A 27 6.96 -13.85 -14.70
CA ARG A 27 7.46 -13.80 -13.32
C ARG A 27 6.51 -13.05 -12.39
N LEU A 28 5.90 -11.95 -12.83
CA LEU A 28 4.88 -11.26 -12.02
C LEU A 28 3.70 -12.16 -11.63
N HIS A 29 3.31 -13.11 -12.49
CA HIS A 29 2.22 -14.04 -12.19
C HIS A 29 2.63 -15.17 -11.23
N THR A 30 3.87 -15.66 -11.31
CA THR A 30 4.33 -16.79 -10.50
C THR A 30 4.68 -16.42 -9.05
N ILE A 31 5.01 -15.16 -8.77
CA ILE A 31 5.50 -14.74 -7.43
C ILE A 31 4.34 -14.48 -6.44
N GLY A 32 3.09 -14.84 -6.77
CA GLY A 32 1.97 -14.75 -5.82
C GLY A 32 1.72 -13.34 -5.28
N LEU A 33 1.95 -12.31 -6.10
CA LEU A 33 2.18 -10.96 -5.64
C LEU A 33 0.94 -10.32 -5.00
N SER A 34 0.95 -10.25 -3.67
CA SER A 34 0.23 -9.25 -2.90
C SER A 34 0.98 -7.92 -2.97
N GLY A 35 0.31 -6.84 -2.55
CA GLY A 35 0.96 -5.55 -2.58
C GLY A 35 0.05 -4.39 -2.24
N ILE A 36 0.38 -3.21 -2.73
CA ILE A 36 -0.37 -1.97 -2.48
C ILE A 36 -0.96 -1.46 -3.80
N ALA A 37 -2.20 -0.98 -3.76
CA ALA A 37 -2.85 -0.30 -4.86
C ALA A 37 -3.02 1.18 -4.53
N CYS A 38 -2.44 2.07 -5.33
CA CYS A 38 -2.55 3.52 -5.14
C CYS A 38 -3.00 4.24 -6.41
N ASN A 39 -3.49 5.46 -6.26
CA ASN A 39 -3.76 6.34 -7.39
C ASN A 39 -2.48 7.03 -7.86
N CYS A 40 -2.38 7.29 -9.16
CA CYS A 40 -1.26 7.97 -9.78
C CYS A 40 -1.76 8.85 -10.93
N PRO A 41 -1.24 10.08 -11.11
CA PRO A 41 -1.65 10.93 -12.22
C PRO A 41 -1.14 10.44 -13.58
N ARG A 42 -0.15 9.53 -13.61
CA ARG A 42 0.46 9.03 -14.85
C ARG A 42 0.41 7.51 -14.96
N ALA A 43 0.44 7.04 -16.20
CA ALA A 43 0.52 5.62 -16.51
C ALA A 43 1.90 5.05 -16.17
N TRP A 44 1.91 3.76 -15.80
CA TRP A 44 3.11 2.98 -15.57
C TRP A 44 3.08 1.70 -16.40
N ARG A 45 4.24 1.34 -16.96
CA ARG A 45 4.38 0.08 -17.68
C ARG A 45 4.42 -1.07 -16.67
N GLN A 46 3.67 -2.13 -16.95
CA GLN A 46 3.73 -3.36 -16.16
C GLN A 46 5.18 -3.90 -16.14
N GLY A 47 5.65 -4.32 -14.96
CA GLY A 47 7.01 -4.80 -14.75
C GLY A 47 8.05 -3.72 -14.48
N THR A 48 7.71 -2.42 -14.56
CA THR A 48 8.66 -1.36 -14.20
C THR A 48 9.07 -1.48 -12.72
N ALA A 49 10.37 -1.48 -12.46
CA ALA A 49 10.92 -1.42 -11.12
C ALA A 49 10.72 -0.03 -10.53
N ILE A 50 10.12 0.03 -9.35
CA ILE A 50 9.80 1.28 -8.67
C ILE A 50 10.18 1.21 -7.19
N GLU A 51 10.21 2.36 -6.55
CA GLU A 51 10.18 2.55 -5.12
C GLU A 51 8.86 3.23 -4.76
N PHE A 52 8.05 2.56 -3.95
CA PHE A 52 6.82 3.10 -3.39
C PHE A 52 7.16 3.88 -2.13
N ARG A 53 6.70 5.13 -2.03
CA ARG A 53 6.98 5.99 -0.87
C ARG A 53 5.69 6.58 -0.32
N ILE A 54 5.65 6.68 1.01
CA ILE A 54 4.58 7.35 1.76
C ILE A 54 5.21 8.51 2.54
N PRO A 55 5.25 9.74 1.99
CA PRO A 55 6.01 10.84 2.58
C PRO A 55 5.58 11.22 4.01
N SER A 56 4.30 11.05 4.35
CA SER A 56 3.79 11.33 5.71
C SER A 56 4.42 10.43 6.77
N LEU A 57 4.89 9.24 6.40
CA LEU A 57 5.56 8.30 7.30
C LEU A 57 7.09 8.53 7.38
N GLY A 58 7.58 9.62 6.79
CA GLY A 58 8.97 10.03 6.84
C GLY A 58 9.85 9.43 5.74
N ALA A 59 11.12 9.83 5.74
CA ALA A 59 12.04 9.55 4.65
C ALA A 59 12.41 8.06 4.50
N SER A 60 12.20 7.23 5.53
CA SER A 60 12.51 5.80 5.53
C SER A 60 11.38 4.92 4.99
N ALA A 61 10.16 5.44 4.85
CA ALA A 61 9.01 4.70 4.30
C ALA A 61 9.14 4.58 2.77
N ARG A 62 10.08 3.73 2.36
CA ARG A 62 10.46 3.47 0.97
C ARG A 62 10.51 1.97 0.74
N TYR A 63 9.71 1.50 -0.20
CA TYR A 63 9.50 0.07 -0.40
C TYR A 63 9.78 -0.30 -1.86
N PRO A 64 10.88 -1.03 -2.14
CA PRO A 64 11.21 -1.45 -3.49
C PRO A 64 10.21 -2.48 -4.01
N GLY A 65 9.68 -2.25 -5.21
CA GLY A 65 8.69 -3.14 -5.82
C GLY A 65 8.64 -3.03 -7.34
N TYR A 66 7.62 -3.66 -7.92
CA TYR A 66 7.37 -3.67 -9.35
C TYR A 66 5.91 -3.34 -9.64
N VAL A 67 5.66 -2.66 -10.76
CA VAL A 67 4.30 -2.40 -11.22
C VAL A 67 3.65 -3.71 -11.66
N ALA A 68 2.72 -4.24 -10.87
CA ALA A 68 1.99 -5.46 -11.16
C ALA A 68 0.90 -5.23 -12.21
N TRP A 69 0.24 -4.08 -12.16
CA TRP A 69 -0.77 -3.65 -13.13
C TRP A 69 -0.97 -2.14 -13.04
N CYS A 70 -1.46 -1.54 -14.12
CA CYS A 70 -1.81 -0.12 -14.19
C CYS A 70 -3.08 0.00 -15.03
N ARG A 71 -4.13 0.60 -14.47
CA ARG A 71 -5.45 0.71 -15.11
C ARG A 71 -5.88 2.18 -15.09
N LYS A 72 -6.47 2.65 -16.18
CA LYS A 72 -7.05 4.01 -16.23
C LYS A 72 -8.22 4.09 -15.24
N ALA A 73 -8.27 5.14 -14.44
CA ALA A 73 -9.31 5.38 -13.45
C ALA A 73 -9.58 6.89 -13.34
N GLY A 74 -10.77 7.34 -13.76
CA GLY A 74 -11.10 8.76 -13.83
C GLY A 74 -10.11 9.54 -14.71
N SER A 75 -9.57 10.63 -14.17
CA SER A 75 -8.54 11.47 -14.81
C SER A 75 -7.11 10.93 -14.68
N GLY A 76 -6.90 9.85 -13.93
CA GLY A 76 -5.58 9.27 -13.66
C GLY A 76 -5.56 7.75 -13.84
N TYR A 77 -4.77 7.10 -12.99
CA TYR A 77 -4.52 5.67 -13.03
C TYR A 77 -4.58 5.09 -11.63
N ARG A 78 -5.07 3.85 -11.52
CA ARG A 78 -4.87 3.01 -10.37
C ARG A 78 -3.74 2.03 -10.67
N VAL A 79 -2.74 1.99 -9.80
CA VAL A 79 -1.52 1.21 -9.98
C VAL A 79 -1.37 0.22 -8.84
N GLY A 80 -1.23 -1.06 -9.17
CA GLY A 80 -0.84 -2.10 -8.23
C GLY A 80 0.67 -2.25 -8.21
N VAL A 81 1.27 -2.05 -7.04
CA VAL A 81 2.67 -2.32 -6.76
C VAL A 81 2.77 -3.64 -6.05
N ALA A 82 3.58 -4.53 -6.59
CA ALA A 82 3.93 -5.80 -6.00
C ALA A 82 5.33 -5.76 -5.41
N PHE A 83 5.54 -6.49 -4.31
CA PHE A 83 6.83 -6.57 -3.62
C PHE A 83 7.38 -7.98 -3.76
N THR A 84 8.62 -8.08 -4.22
CA THR A 84 9.33 -9.36 -4.38
C THR A 84 10.21 -9.69 -3.17
N ASP A 85 10.27 -8.78 -2.20
CA ASP A 85 11.07 -8.85 -0.99
C ASP A 85 10.11 -8.81 0.21
N GLU A 86 10.26 -9.77 1.13
CA GLU A 86 9.35 -9.89 2.28
C GLU A 86 9.45 -8.71 3.24
N HIS A 87 10.64 -8.11 3.39
CA HIS A 87 10.81 -6.90 4.22
C HIS A 87 10.08 -5.70 3.61
N ALA A 88 10.15 -5.52 2.30
CA ALA A 88 9.44 -4.48 1.58
C ALA A 88 7.92 -4.68 1.65
N LEU A 89 7.44 -5.92 1.49
CA LEU A 89 6.03 -6.24 1.64
C LEU A 89 5.54 -5.98 3.07
N PHE A 90 6.26 -6.49 4.07
CA PHE A 90 5.93 -6.26 5.48
C PHE A 90 5.90 -4.78 5.82
N GLY A 91 6.95 -4.04 5.43
CA GLY A 91 7.05 -2.60 5.65
C GLY A 91 5.91 -1.82 4.99
N ALA A 92 5.59 -2.12 3.73
CA ALA A 92 4.48 -1.48 3.03
C ALA A 92 3.14 -1.77 3.70
N ARG A 93 2.89 -3.02 4.12
CA ARG A 93 1.68 -3.42 4.86
C ARG A 93 1.52 -2.65 6.18
N MET A 94 2.60 -2.56 6.95
CA MET A 94 2.59 -1.80 8.21
C MET A 94 2.40 -0.31 7.95
N GLY A 95 3.01 0.23 6.89
CA GLY A 95 2.78 1.60 6.46
C GLY A 95 1.31 1.88 6.15
N GLU A 96 0.66 0.98 5.41
CA GLU A 96 -0.77 1.11 5.15
C GLU A 96 -1.63 1.04 6.41
N GLN A 97 -1.31 0.16 7.37
CA GLN A 97 -2.01 0.16 8.66
C GLN A 97 -1.92 1.53 9.34
N VAL A 98 -0.73 2.13 9.40
CA VAL A 98 -0.55 3.45 10.00
C VAL A 98 -1.39 4.51 9.28
N CYS A 99 -1.38 4.52 7.94
CA CYS A 99 -2.20 5.45 7.16
C CYS A 99 -3.70 5.29 7.45
N GLN A 100 -4.18 4.07 7.61
CA GLN A 100 -5.60 3.81 7.91
C GLN A 100 -5.97 4.19 9.34
N ILE A 101 -5.08 3.94 10.32
CA ILE A 101 -5.25 4.39 11.71
C ILE A 101 -5.30 5.91 11.77
N GLU A 102 -4.34 6.61 11.16
CA GLU A 102 -4.30 8.07 11.15
C GLU A 102 -5.57 8.67 10.53
N ARG A 103 -6.02 8.09 9.42
CA ARG A 103 -7.27 8.49 8.77
C ARG A 103 -8.48 8.22 9.66
N TYR A 104 -8.55 7.05 10.30
CA TYR A 104 -9.63 6.71 11.22
C TYR A 104 -9.70 7.69 12.38
N CYS A 105 -8.57 7.95 13.05
CA CYS A 105 -8.50 8.92 14.14
C CYS A 105 -8.97 10.29 13.68
N ARG A 106 -8.46 10.81 12.54
CA ARG A 106 -8.85 12.11 11.99
C ARG A 106 -10.36 12.23 11.72
N LEU A 107 -11.02 11.15 11.31
CA LEU A 107 -12.45 11.14 11.01
C LEU A 107 -13.35 11.03 12.24
N HIS A 108 -12.80 10.65 13.41
CA HIS A 108 -13.57 10.35 14.62
C HIS A 108 -13.24 11.26 15.81
N VAL A 109 -12.37 12.25 15.63
CA VAL A 109 -12.07 13.25 16.65
C VAL A 109 -12.32 14.66 16.16
N ASP A 110 -12.57 15.57 17.11
CA ASP A 110 -12.63 17.00 16.88
C ASP A 110 -11.24 17.56 16.50
N THR A 111 -11.18 18.85 16.14
CA THR A 111 -9.96 19.50 15.63
C THR A 111 -8.77 19.47 16.61
N GLU A 112 -9.01 19.34 17.92
CA GLU A 112 -7.97 19.30 18.96
C GLU A 112 -8.13 18.07 19.87
N PRO A 113 -7.77 16.86 19.39
CA PRO A 113 -7.86 15.66 20.19
C PRO A 113 -6.73 15.56 21.21
N THR A 114 -7.04 15.07 22.41
CA THR A 114 -6.00 14.68 23.35
C THR A 114 -5.26 13.42 22.86
N PRO A 115 -3.97 13.25 23.19
CA PRO A 115 -3.21 12.04 22.84
C PRO A 115 -3.92 10.74 23.26
N GLN A 116 -4.59 10.75 24.42
CA GLN A 116 -5.33 9.60 24.95
C GLN A 116 -6.54 9.22 24.08
N GLN A 117 -7.26 10.21 23.52
CA GLN A 117 -8.36 9.95 22.58
C GLN A 117 -7.84 9.32 21.29
N VAL A 118 -6.74 9.84 20.74
CA VAL A 118 -6.11 9.27 19.54
C VAL A 118 -5.65 7.84 19.79
N GLU A 119 -5.01 7.58 20.93
CA GLU A 119 -4.56 6.24 21.31
C GLU A 119 -5.72 5.25 21.48
N ALA A 120 -6.83 5.69 22.09
CA ALA A 120 -8.02 4.85 22.23
C ALA A 120 -8.62 4.46 20.87
N LEU A 121 -8.76 5.41 19.95
CA LEU A 121 -9.25 5.15 18.60
C LEU A 121 -8.30 4.27 17.78
N ALA A 122 -6.99 4.47 17.92
CA ALA A 122 -6.00 3.61 17.27
C ALA A 122 -6.12 2.16 17.75
N ARG A 123 -6.29 1.94 19.06
CA ARG A 123 -6.52 0.60 19.64
C ARG A 123 -7.82 -0.03 19.14
N GLU A 124 -8.90 0.76 19.09
CA GLU A 124 -10.18 0.32 18.56
C GLU A 124 -10.05 -0.13 17.11
N TRP A 125 -9.40 0.68 16.27
CA TRP A 125 -9.16 0.35 14.86
C TRP A 125 -8.33 -0.92 14.72
N VAL A 126 -7.22 -1.05 15.47
CA VAL A 126 -6.35 -2.23 15.44
C VAL A 126 -7.14 -3.49 15.82
N SER A 127 -7.96 -3.44 16.88
CA SER A 127 -8.78 -4.57 17.32
C SER A 127 -9.76 -5.06 16.26
N ARG A 128 -10.25 -4.17 15.38
CA ARG A 128 -11.25 -4.51 14.35
C ARG A 128 -10.63 -4.90 13.03
N HIS A 129 -9.50 -4.28 12.64
CA HIS A 129 -9.03 -4.29 11.25
C HIS A 129 -7.63 -4.87 11.06
N ALA A 130 -6.79 -4.98 12.11
CA ALA A 130 -5.38 -5.38 11.91
C ALA A 130 -5.21 -6.77 11.27
N GLY A 131 -6.19 -7.67 11.48
CA GLY A 131 -6.20 -8.99 10.85
C GLY A 131 -6.19 -8.96 9.32
N GLU A 132 -6.80 -7.94 8.70
CA GLU A 132 -6.86 -7.78 7.24
C GLU A 132 -5.49 -7.50 6.60
N PHE A 133 -4.55 -7.04 7.42
CA PHE A 133 -3.20 -6.70 7.03
C PHE A 133 -2.20 -7.78 7.41
N SER A 134 -2.66 -8.92 7.95
CA SER A 134 -1.82 -10.10 8.23
C SER A 134 -1.21 -10.67 6.95
N HIS A 135 -0.15 -11.47 7.09
CA HIS A 135 0.51 -12.06 5.94
C HIS A 135 -0.43 -13.03 5.23
N GLU A 136 -1.11 -13.87 6.01
CA GLU A 136 -2.09 -14.85 5.55
C GLU A 136 -3.23 -14.21 4.76
N ALA A 137 -3.81 -13.10 5.26
CA ALA A 137 -4.90 -12.39 4.59
C ALA A 137 -4.53 -11.82 3.21
N LEU A 138 -3.24 -11.67 2.91
CA LEU A 138 -2.74 -11.13 1.65
C LEU A 138 -2.27 -12.19 0.66
N VAL A 139 -1.78 -13.31 1.19
CA VAL A 139 -1.29 -14.44 0.39
C VAL A 139 -2.41 -15.43 0.05
N GLN A 140 -3.54 -15.40 0.77
CA GLN A 140 -4.74 -16.11 0.35
C GLN A 140 -5.16 -15.66 -1.06
N PRO A 141 -5.49 -16.60 -1.96
CA PRO A 141 -6.06 -16.24 -3.25
C PRO A 141 -7.35 -15.45 -3.00
N ALA A 142 -7.53 -14.34 -3.73
CA ALA A 142 -8.84 -13.69 -3.79
C ALA A 142 -9.84 -14.77 -4.23
N LEU A 143 -10.81 -15.10 -3.37
CA LEU A 143 -11.95 -15.91 -3.78
C LEU A 143 -12.65 -15.09 -4.88
N ASP A 144 -12.72 -15.69 -6.08
CA ASP A 144 -13.35 -15.09 -7.26
C ASP A 144 -14.83 -14.77 -7.03
#